data_AF-A0A9N9RVH9-F1
#
_entry.id   AF-A0A9N9RVH9-F1
#
_cell.length_a   1.000
_cell.length_b   1.000
_cell.length_c   1.000
_cell.angle_alpha   90.00
_cell.angle_beta   90.00
_cell.angle_gamma   90.00
#
_symmetry.space_group_name_H-M   'P 1'
#
loop_
_entity.id
_entity.type
_entity.pdbx_description
1 polymer ?
#
loop_
_entity_poly.entity_id
_entity_poly.type
_entity_poly.pdbx_seq_one_letter_code
_entity_poly.pdbx_strand_id
1 'polypeptide(L)'
;MGKDKDEPQEEYSVEKVLQKRIRGGKVEYYLKWKGYSDADNTWEPEENLDCPELIAAFEESQRKKEAAAAEAKKRKTTEALDTSKSKKKSDRKEGFDRGLLPERIIGATDTSGELMFLMKWKDTDEADLVPAKQANVKCPQIVIQFYEERLTWHSSGGDK
;
A
#
# COMPACT_ATOMS: atom_id res chain seq x y z
N MET A 1 30.03 -30.74 18.99
CA MET A 1 29.90 -31.04 17.56
C MET A 1 28.45 -30.77 17.17
N GLY A 2 28.16 -29.58 16.65
CA GLY A 2 26.83 -29.25 16.14
C GLY A 2 26.54 -30.11 14.92
N LYS A 3 25.38 -30.75 14.87
CA LYS A 3 24.95 -31.47 13.66
C LYS A 3 24.46 -30.43 12.67
N ASP A 4 25.34 -29.98 11.79
CA ASP A 4 24.93 -29.35 10.53
C ASP A 4 24.21 -30.42 9.72
N LYS A 5 22.88 -30.43 9.86
CA LYS A 5 21.99 -31.22 9.02
C LYS A 5 21.93 -30.50 7.68
N ASP A 6 22.83 -30.91 6.79
CA ASP A 6 22.73 -30.68 5.35
C ASP A 6 21.54 -31.53 4.85
N GLU A 7 20.32 -31.04 5.07
CA GLU A 7 19.12 -31.66 4.51
C GLU A 7 19.07 -31.28 3.02
N PRO A 8 18.96 -32.25 2.10
CA PRO A 8 18.92 -31.97 0.68
C PRO A 8 17.73 -31.06 0.37
N GLN A 9 18.01 -29.92 -0.25
CA GLN A 9 16.96 -29.06 -0.78
C GLN A 9 16.32 -29.79 -1.96
N GLU A 10 15.12 -30.31 -1.75
CA GLU A 10 14.37 -31.02 -2.77
C GLU A 10 13.85 -30.01 -3.81
N GLU A 11 14.30 -30.15 -5.05
CA GLU A 11 13.84 -29.33 -6.17
C GLU A 11 12.51 -29.89 -6.71
N TYR A 12 11.48 -29.05 -6.71
CA TYR A 12 10.16 -29.39 -7.22
C TYR A 12 9.81 -28.54 -8.43
N SER A 13 9.16 -29.13 -9.43
CA SER A 13 8.72 -28.40 -10.62
C SER A 13 7.50 -27.52 -10.32
N VAL A 14 7.62 -26.23 -10.58
CA VAL A 14 6.52 -25.27 -10.49
C VAL A 14 5.58 -25.44 -11.69
N GLU A 15 4.28 -25.59 -11.43
CA GLU A 15 3.24 -25.58 -12.47
C GLU A 15 2.74 -24.16 -12.73
N LYS A 16 2.51 -23.37 -11.66
CA LYS A 16 1.98 -22.00 -11.80
C LYS A 16 2.26 -21.13 -10.58
N VAL A 17 2.52 -19.85 -10.81
CA VAL A 17 2.50 -18.82 -9.76
C VAL A 17 1.08 -18.32 -9.58
N LEU A 18 0.55 -18.45 -8.36
CA LEU A 18 -0.84 -18.12 -8.03
C LEU A 18 -0.98 -16.75 -7.38
N GLN A 19 -0.06 -16.40 -6.48
CA GLN A 19 -0.09 -15.14 -5.72
C GLN A 19 1.33 -14.64 -5.41
N LYS A 20 1.42 -13.36 -5.02
CA LYS A 20 2.64 -12.70 -4.54
C LYS A 20 2.31 -11.94 -3.26
N ARG A 21 3.23 -11.93 -2.29
CA ARG A 21 3.15 -11.10 -1.08
C ARG A 21 4.54 -10.62 -0.68
N ILE A 22 4.57 -9.60 0.19
CA ILE A 22 5.80 -9.13 0.83
C ILE A 22 5.68 -9.40 2.32
N ARG A 23 6.63 -10.16 2.89
CA ARG A 23 6.69 -10.47 4.32
C ARG A 23 8.08 -10.15 4.84
N GLY A 24 8.17 -9.22 5.81
CA GLY A 24 9.46 -8.81 6.38
C GLY A 24 10.44 -8.22 5.36
N GLY A 25 9.93 -7.56 4.31
CA GLY A 25 10.75 -6.99 3.22
C GLY A 25 11.18 -7.99 2.15
N LYS A 26 10.87 -9.28 2.31
CA LYS A 26 11.14 -10.32 1.29
C LYS A 26 9.90 -10.61 0.47
N VAL A 27 10.09 -10.84 -0.83
CA VAL A 27 9.05 -11.26 -1.75
C VAL A 27 8.86 -12.77 -1.63
N GLU A 28 7.61 -13.20 -1.47
CA GLU A 28 7.23 -14.61 -1.49
C GLU A 28 6.16 -14.82 -2.56
N TYR A 29 6.21 -15.97 -3.25
CA TYR A 29 5.23 -16.40 -4.24
C TYR A 29 4.50 -17.64 -3.78
N TYR A 30 3.18 -17.66 -3.99
CA TYR A 30 2.35 -18.83 -3.72
C TYR A 30 2.32 -19.71 -4.95
N LEU A 31 2.84 -20.93 -4.84
CA LEU A 31 3.09 -21.81 -5.97
C LEU A 31 2.11 -22.97 -6.03
N LYS A 32 1.67 -23.28 -7.26
CA LYS A 32 1.10 -24.56 -7.62
C LYS A 32 2.22 -25.49 -8.05
N TRP A 33 2.40 -26.60 -7.34
CA TRP A 33 3.41 -27.60 -7.67
C TRP A 33 2.88 -28.62 -8.67
N LYS A 34 3.72 -28.99 -9.65
CA LYS A 34 3.35 -29.92 -10.71
C LYS A 34 3.15 -31.33 -10.15
N GLY A 35 1.97 -31.89 -10.39
CA GLY A 35 1.62 -33.24 -9.93
C GLY A 35 1.14 -33.34 -8.48
N TYR A 36 1.06 -32.21 -7.77
CA TYR A 36 0.52 -32.13 -6.41
C TYR A 36 -0.87 -31.49 -6.42
N SER A 37 -1.58 -31.57 -5.30
CA SER A 37 -2.91 -30.96 -5.15
C SER A 37 -2.78 -29.47 -4.82
N ASP A 38 -3.89 -28.73 -4.80
CA ASP A 38 -3.87 -27.32 -4.38
C ASP A 38 -3.65 -27.15 -2.87
N ALA A 39 -3.83 -28.24 -2.10
CA ALA A 39 -3.57 -28.26 -0.66
C ALA A 39 -2.06 -28.21 -0.34
N ASP A 40 -1.23 -28.62 -1.30
CA ASP A 40 0.23 -28.66 -1.17
C ASP A 40 0.89 -27.34 -1.60
N ASN A 41 0.10 -26.36 -2.04
CA ASN A 41 0.61 -25.07 -2.47
C ASN A 41 1.26 -24.33 -1.28
N THR A 42 2.48 -23.85 -1.46
CA THR A 42 3.27 -23.17 -0.42
C THR A 42 3.71 -21.78 -0.85
N TRP A 43 4.12 -20.97 0.13
CA TRP A 43 4.74 -19.67 -0.08
C TRP A 43 6.25 -19.83 -0.07
N GLU A 44 6.88 -19.66 -1.23
CA GLU A 44 8.33 -19.75 -1.38
C GLU A 44 8.93 -18.36 -1.59
N PRO A 45 10.07 -18.04 -0.95
CA PRO A 45 10.77 -16.79 -1.19
C PRO A 45 11.27 -16.75 -2.64
N GLU A 46 11.31 -15.55 -3.22
CA GLU A 46 11.84 -15.34 -4.58
C GLU A 46 13.25 -15.91 -4.76
N GLU A 47 14.08 -15.84 -3.71
CA GLU A 47 15.44 -16.40 -3.66
C GLU A 47 15.50 -17.92 -3.88
N ASN A 48 14.40 -18.66 -3.61
CA ASN A 48 14.32 -20.11 -3.79
C ASN A 48 13.76 -20.54 -5.16
N LEU A 49 13.41 -19.58 -6.04
CA LEU A 49 12.70 -19.89 -7.28
C LEU A 49 13.59 -19.76 -8.51
N ASP A 50 13.68 -20.84 -9.28
CA ASP A 50 14.34 -20.86 -10.59
C ASP A 50 13.32 -21.01 -11.73
N CYS A 51 12.33 -20.10 -11.78
CA CYS A 51 11.29 -20.10 -12.81
C CYS A 51 10.91 -18.69 -13.28
N PRO A 52 11.86 -17.92 -13.86
CA PRO A 52 11.66 -16.51 -14.22
C PRO A 52 10.52 -16.30 -15.22
N GLU A 53 10.28 -17.24 -16.14
CA GLU A 53 9.21 -17.13 -17.13
C GLU A 53 7.81 -17.15 -16.49
N LEU A 54 7.58 -18.05 -15.52
CA LEU A 54 6.30 -18.16 -14.82
C LEU A 54 6.04 -16.94 -13.93
N ILE A 55 7.10 -16.42 -13.30
CA ILE A 55 7.04 -15.20 -12.50
C ILE A 55 6.70 -14.00 -13.40
N ALA A 56 7.42 -13.82 -14.50
CA ALA A 56 7.19 -12.71 -15.43
C ALA A 56 5.77 -12.71 -16.00
N ALA A 57 5.27 -13.88 -16.41
CA ALA A 57 3.89 -14.03 -16.89
C ALA A 57 2.86 -13.68 -15.81
N PHE A 58 3.10 -14.11 -14.57
CA PHE A 58 2.26 -13.75 -13.44
C PHE A 58 2.26 -12.23 -13.20
N GLU A 59 3.43 -11.60 -13.10
CA GLU A 59 3.56 -10.16 -12.86
C GLU A 59 2.93 -9.31 -13.96
N GLU A 60 3.11 -9.68 -15.24
CA GLU A 60 2.46 -9.00 -16.35
C GLU A 60 0.92 -9.10 -16.25
N SER A 61 0.41 -10.27 -15.86
CA SER A 61 -1.02 -10.48 -15.67
C SER A 61 -1.57 -9.66 -14.50
N GLN A 62 -0.82 -9.53 -13.41
CA GLN A 62 -1.19 -8.69 -12.27
C GLN A 62 -1.18 -7.22 -12.66
N ARG A 63 -0.14 -6.76 -13.36
CA ARG A 63 -0.05 -5.37 -13.82
C ARG A 63 -1.19 -5.00 -14.77
N LYS A 64 -1.60 -5.91 -15.67
CA LYS A 64 -2.79 -5.72 -16.53
C LYS A 64 -4.08 -5.68 -15.72
N LYS A 65 -4.25 -6.55 -14.72
CA LYS A 65 -5.41 -6.54 -13.82
C LYS A 65 -5.47 -5.27 -12.97
N GLU A 66 -4.35 -4.81 -12.44
CA GLU A 66 -4.24 -3.58 -11.66
C GLU A 66 -4.52 -2.35 -12.54
N ALA A 67 -3.98 -2.31 -13.76
CA ALA A 67 -4.29 -1.26 -14.71
C ALA A 67 -5.77 -1.25 -15.11
N ALA A 68 -6.36 -2.42 -15.37
CA ALA A 68 -7.78 -2.57 -15.68
C ALA A 68 -8.66 -2.21 -14.46
N ALA A 69 -8.25 -2.57 -13.25
CA ALA A 69 -8.94 -2.20 -12.01
C ALA A 69 -8.80 -0.70 -11.71
N ALA A 70 -7.67 -0.08 -12.00
CA ALA A 70 -7.46 1.36 -11.89
C ALA A 70 -8.31 2.12 -12.91
N GLU A 71 -8.36 1.65 -14.17
CA GLU A 71 -9.24 2.19 -15.21
C GLU A 71 -10.72 1.95 -14.89
N ALA A 72 -11.09 0.80 -14.32
CA ALA A 72 -12.46 0.53 -13.87
C ALA A 72 -12.84 1.36 -12.63
N LYS A 73 -11.90 1.62 -11.71
CA LYS A 73 -12.10 2.57 -10.60
C LYS A 73 -12.28 3.97 -11.13
N LYS A 74 -11.45 4.41 -12.09
CA LYS A 74 -11.61 5.69 -12.79
C LYS A 74 -12.95 5.77 -13.51
N ARG A 75 -13.42 4.69 -14.15
CA ARG A 75 -14.72 4.59 -14.81
C ARG A 75 -15.91 4.59 -13.84
N LYS A 76 -15.80 3.92 -12.68
CA LYS A 76 -16.80 3.98 -11.61
C LYS A 76 -16.85 5.34 -10.92
N THR A 77 -15.72 6.03 -10.80
CA THR A 77 -15.68 7.44 -10.41
C THR A 77 -16.33 8.32 -11.49
N THR A 78 -16.28 7.97 -12.78
CA THR A 78 -17.00 8.71 -13.83
C THR A 78 -18.49 8.40 -13.92
N GLU A 79 -18.96 7.19 -13.63
CA GLU A 79 -20.39 6.83 -13.72
C GLU A 79 -21.23 7.33 -12.54
N ALA A 80 -20.65 7.53 -11.35
CA ALA A 80 -21.30 8.28 -10.26
C ALA A 80 -21.26 9.81 -10.46
N LEU A 81 -20.60 10.28 -11.53
CA LEU A 81 -20.47 11.69 -11.91
C LEU A 81 -21.16 12.02 -13.26
N ASP A 82 -21.71 11.02 -13.96
CA ASP A 82 -22.42 11.19 -15.23
C ASP A 82 -23.92 11.46 -15.03
N THR A 83 -24.23 12.41 -14.16
CA THR A 83 -25.38 13.29 -14.38
C THR A 83 -24.98 14.76 -14.32
N SER A 84 -23.69 15.07 -14.14
CA SER A 84 -23.27 16.46 -13.96
C SER A 84 -21.76 16.70 -14.12
N LYS A 85 -21.13 16.35 -15.25
CA LYS A 85 -19.84 16.96 -15.60
C LYS A 85 -19.43 16.93 -17.07
N SER A 86 -20.29 17.48 -17.93
CA SER A 86 -19.78 18.24 -19.07
C SER A 86 -19.25 19.59 -18.57
N LYS A 87 -17.93 19.79 -18.67
CA LYS A 87 -17.32 21.12 -18.86
C LYS A 87 -17.32 22.09 -17.66
N LYS A 88 -16.61 21.78 -16.57
CA LYS A 88 -16.02 22.83 -15.68
C LYS A 88 -14.99 22.26 -14.69
N LYS A 89 -13.71 22.63 -14.85
CA LYS A 89 -12.85 22.97 -13.70
C LYS A 89 -13.65 24.00 -12.91
N SER A 90 -14.28 23.62 -11.81
CA SER A 90 -15.23 24.46 -11.08
C SER A 90 -14.96 24.37 -9.59
N ASP A 91 -14.25 25.38 -9.10
CA ASP A 91 -14.61 26.17 -7.91
C ASP A 91 -14.93 25.50 -6.57
N ARG A 92 -14.74 24.19 -6.41
CA ARG A 92 -14.71 23.62 -5.06
C ARG A 92 -13.30 23.84 -4.54
N LYS A 93 -13.12 24.96 -3.83
CA LYS A 93 -11.93 25.18 -3.01
C LYS A 93 -11.82 23.96 -2.09
N GLU A 94 -10.70 23.26 -2.16
CA GLU A 94 -10.43 22.05 -1.38
C GLU A 94 -9.19 22.30 -0.50
N GLY A 95 -9.11 21.59 0.64
CA GLY A 95 -8.01 21.74 1.56
C GLY A 95 -7.86 23.17 2.08
N PHE A 96 -6.62 23.68 2.12
CA PHE A 96 -6.36 25.03 2.61
C PHE A 96 -6.91 26.16 1.71
N ASP A 97 -7.27 25.87 0.46
CA ASP A 97 -7.81 26.90 -0.45
C ASP A 97 -9.25 27.28 -0.04
N ARG A 98 -9.88 26.48 0.82
CA ARG A 98 -11.17 26.78 1.46
C ARG A 98 -11.12 27.98 2.39
N GLY A 99 -9.93 28.37 2.85
CA GLY A 99 -9.76 29.42 3.85
C GLY A 99 -10.24 29.03 5.26
N LEU A 100 -10.46 27.73 5.50
CA LEU A 100 -10.79 27.22 6.83
C LEU A 100 -9.51 27.06 7.65
N LEU A 101 -9.64 27.26 8.96
CA LEU A 101 -8.54 27.01 9.88
C LEU A 101 -8.41 25.51 10.14
N PRO A 102 -7.18 24.96 10.11
CA PRO A 102 -6.97 23.58 10.47
C PRO A 102 -7.27 23.37 11.97
N GLU A 103 -7.98 22.27 12.29
CA GLU A 103 -8.30 21.89 13.66
C GLU A 103 -7.34 20.80 14.16
N ARG A 104 -7.26 19.68 13.43
CA ARG A 104 -6.42 18.53 13.80
C ARG A 104 -6.19 17.61 12.60
N ILE A 105 -5.04 16.93 12.56
CA ILE A 105 -4.82 15.82 11.64
C ILE A 105 -5.39 14.54 12.25
N ILE A 106 -6.36 13.92 11.57
CA ILE A 106 -7.02 12.71 12.08
C ILE A 106 -6.29 11.43 11.66
N GLY A 107 -5.56 11.47 10.55
CA GLY A 107 -4.78 10.33 10.07
C GLY A 107 -3.76 10.76 9.01
N ALA A 108 -2.88 9.83 8.66
CA ALA A 108 -1.92 10.00 7.58
C ALA A 108 -1.97 8.76 6.67
N THR A 109 -1.74 8.96 5.38
CA THR A 109 -1.61 7.89 4.39
C THR A 109 -0.44 8.20 3.47
N ASP A 110 0.22 7.16 3.00
CA ASP A 110 1.17 7.25 1.90
C ASP A 110 0.43 6.94 0.58
N THR A 111 0.35 7.91 -0.32
CA THR A 111 -0.16 7.70 -1.69
C THR A 111 1.01 7.86 -2.66
N SER A 112 1.43 6.75 -3.27
CA SER A 112 2.52 6.74 -4.27
C SER A 112 3.86 7.31 -3.77
N GLY A 113 4.18 7.16 -2.48
CA GLY A 113 5.40 7.70 -1.86
C GLY A 113 5.24 9.15 -1.37
N GLU A 114 4.06 9.74 -1.51
CA GLU A 114 3.75 11.06 -0.97
C GLU A 114 2.86 10.95 0.27
N LEU A 115 3.39 11.46 1.38
CA LEU A 115 2.67 11.53 2.65
C LEU A 115 1.54 12.58 2.56
N MET A 116 0.32 12.12 2.80
CA MET A 116 -0.90 12.92 2.86
C MET A 116 -1.50 12.87 4.26
N PHE A 117 -1.91 14.02 4.77
CA PHE A 117 -2.67 14.15 6.01
C PHE A 117 -4.16 14.27 5.73
N LEU A 118 -4.97 13.56 6.49
CA LEU A 118 -6.40 13.79 6.55
C LEU A 118 -6.67 14.89 7.59
N MET A 119 -6.96 16.09 7.12
CA MET A 119 -7.08 17.31 7.92
C MET A 119 -8.54 17.58 8.26
N LYS A 120 -8.88 17.64 9.55
CA LYS A 120 -10.17 18.18 10.03
C LYS A 120 -10.07 19.70 10.12
N TRP A 121 -11.09 20.39 9.61
CA TRP A 121 -11.17 21.84 9.64
C TRP A 121 -12.05 22.32 10.79
N LYS A 122 -11.80 23.54 11.29
CA LYS A 122 -12.66 24.16 12.30
C LYS A 122 -14.03 24.48 11.73
N ASP A 123 -15.04 24.43 12.60
CA ASP A 123 -16.42 24.81 12.30
C ASP A 123 -17.09 23.96 11.20
N THR A 124 -16.54 22.77 10.93
CA THR A 124 -17.11 21.77 10.03
C THR A 124 -16.67 20.36 10.45
N ASP A 125 -17.50 19.36 10.14
CA ASP A 125 -17.13 17.95 10.27
C ASP A 125 -16.46 17.40 9.00
N GLU A 126 -16.20 18.26 8.02
CA GLU A 126 -15.50 17.90 6.79
C GLU A 126 -14.00 17.75 7.03
N ALA A 127 -13.41 16.74 6.39
CA ALA A 127 -11.98 16.51 6.37
C ALA A 127 -11.48 16.34 4.93
N ASP A 128 -10.33 16.95 4.63
CA ASP A 128 -9.71 16.90 3.31
C ASP A 128 -8.33 16.24 3.38
N LEU A 129 -7.92 15.59 2.28
CA LEU A 129 -6.54 15.14 2.12
C LEU A 129 -5.65 16.32 1.72
N VAL A 130 -4.58 16.52 2.47
CA VAL A 130 -3.66 17.64 2.33
C VAL A 130 -2.24 17.10 2.27
N PRO A 131 -1.40 17.52 1.30
CA PRO A 131 0.00 17.11 1.25
C PRO A 131 0.74 17.51 2.52
N ALA A 132 1.51 16.60 3.10
CA ALA A 132 2.26 16.87 4.32
C ALA A 132 3.19 18.09 4.16
N LYS A 133 3.81 18.24 2.99
CA LYS A 133 4.63 19.42 2.64
C LYS A 133 3.88 20.74 2.83
N GLN A 134 2.60 20.79 2.48
CA GLN A 134 1.79 22.00 2.63
C GLN A 134 1.39 22.24 4.09
N ALA A 135 1.00 21.18 4.81
CA ALA A 135 0.62 21.27 6.21
C ALA A 135 1.81 21.66 7.11
N ASN A 136 3.01 21.15 6.83
CA ASN A 136 4.24 21.48 7.54
C ASN A 136 4.53 22.99 7.51
N VAL A 137 4.12 23.69 6.44
CA VAL A 137 4.30 25.13 6.29
C VAL A 137 3.12 25.91 6.89
N LYS A 138 1.89 25.50 6.61
CA LYS A 138 0.69 26.27 6.99
C LYS A 138 0.27 26.09 8.45
N CYS A 139 0.49 24.90 9.04
CA CYS A 139 0.10 24.60 10.42
C CYS A 139 1.07 23.64 11.12
N PRO A 140 2.36 24.03 11.27
CA PRO A 140 3.41 23.16 11.81
C PRO A 140 3.10 22.63 13.21
N GLN A 141 2.48 23.43 14.08
CA GLN A 141 2.15 23.02 15.45
C GLN A 141 1.15 21.85 15.49
N ILE A 142 0.17 21.85 14.59
CA ILE A 142 -0.81 20.75 14.48
C ILE A 142 -0.13 19.49 13.95
N VAL A 143 0.81 19.64 13.02
CA VAL A 143 1.59 18.50 12.50
C VAL A 143 2.46 17.90 13.60
N ILE A 144 3.17 18.73 14.37
CA ILE A 144 4.02 18.28 15.47
C ILE A 144 3.19 17.52 16.50
N GLN A 145 2.07 18.09 16.94
CA GLN A 145 1.17 17.45 17.88
C GLN A 145 0.70 16.07 17.38
N PHE A 146 0.33 15.97 16.09
CA PHE A 146 -0.09 14.70 15.50
C PHE A 146 0.98 13.60 15.62
N TYR A 147 2.25 13.96 15.42
CA TYR A 147 3.36 13.02 15.56
C TYR A 147 3.67 12.72 17.02
N GLU A 148 3.70 13.73 17.90
CA GLU A 148 3.95 13.56 19.34
C GLU A 148 2.95 12.60 19.99
N GLU A 149 1.67 12.70 19.64
CA GLU A 149 0.62 11.78 20.11
C GLU A 149 0.80 10.34 19.62
N ARG A 150 1.56 10.12 18.54
CA ARG A 150 1.73 8.81 17.88
C ARG A 150 3.13 8.23 18.07
N LEU A 151 4.05 8.98 18.66
CA LEU A 151 5.41 8.53 18.93
C LEU A 151 5.41 7.49 20.06
N THR A 152 5.55 6.22 19.71
CA THR A 152 5.80 5.13 20.67
C THR A 152 7.29 4.83 20.74
N TRP A 153 7.89 5.03 21.91
CA TRP A 153 9.28 4.67 22.16
C TRP A 153 9.38 3.18 22.47
N HIS A 154 9.90 2.38 21.53
CA HIS A 154 10.34 1.03 21.85
C HIS A 154 11.77 1.10 22.37
N SER A 155 11.93 1.15 23.70
CA SER A 155 13.24 0.89 24.30
C SER A 155 13.45 -0.62 24.24
N SER A 156 14.35 -1.07 23.37
CA SER A 156 14.84 -2.44 23.38
C SER A 156 15.58 -2.67 24.70
N GLY A 157 14.85 -3.18 25.70
CA GLY A 157 15.43 -3.68 26.93
C GLY A 157 16.38 -4.82 26.59
N GLY A 158 17.68 -4.51 26.63
CA GLY A 158 18.72 -5.51 26.72
C GLY A 158 18.67 -6.10 28.11
N ASP A 159 17.95 -7.20 28.27
CA ASP A 159 18.14 -8.08 29.42
C ASP A 159 19.25 -9.07 29.11
N LYS A 160 20.20 -9.10 30.05
CA LYS A 160 21.43 -9.89 30.08
C LYS A 160 21.19 -11.40 30.06
#